data_AF-A0A4P2Q3N5-F1
#
_entry.id   AF-A0A4P2Q3N5-F1
#
_cell.length_a   1.000
_cell.length_b   1.000
_cell.length_c   1.000
_cell.angle_alpha   90.00
_cell.angle_beta   90.00
_cell.angle_gamma   90.00
#
_symmetry.space_group_name_H-M   'P 1'
#
loop_
_entity.id
_entity.type
_entity.pdbx_description
1 polymer ?
#
loop_
_entity_poly.entity_id
_entity_poly.type
_entity_poly.pdbx_seq_one_letter_code
_entity_poly.pdbx_strand_id
1 'polypeptide(L)'
;MNRALLGSLLLGFLIAACGNTDDPSPGSGGAPGEGAGGEGGGAPVACGGSEEATCGEGELCEHPDGRCGAGAEQGQCVARPAPRSCPERCTPVCGCDSKVYCNECLAHAAGVNVSNETTCIHAYYETGGSDALSLYKADVEDNRCTRIVLVSPHENEPNEDVALPVSWGVSRLNFTGRAVDCGFPFPDDARLLSADVDRLDGSVSWDDSPTVGIPCTLDVDITITFADGVEDHHLRATSVPIYNGCL
;
A
#
# COMPACT_ATOMS: atom_id res chain seq x y z
N MET A 1 -47.36 -49.13 48.97
CA MET A 1 -48.26 -50.29 49.08
C MET A 1 -48.74 -50.68 47.68
N ASN A 2 -48.44 -51.93 47.30
CA ASN A 2 -49.09 -52.81 46.29
C ASN A 2 -49.15 -52.35 44.81
N ARG A 3 -48.40 -52.97 43.89
CA ARG A 3 -48.56 -54.30 43.20
C ARG A 3 -49.77 -54.25 42.22
N ALA A 4 -49.70 -54.62 40.94
CA ALA A 4 -49.10 -55.80 40.28
C ALA A 4 -49.14 -55.57 38.72
N LEU A 5 -48.10 -55.89 37.94
CA LEU A 5 -47.87 -57.11 37.12
C LEU A 5 -48.54 -57.17 35.72
N LEU A 6 -47.85 -57.92 34.84
CA LEU A 6 -48.10 -58.33 33.44
C LEU A 6 -47.55 -57.37 32.37
N GLY A 7 -46.69 -57.76 31.44
CA GLY A 7 -46.08 -59.06 31.15
C GLY A 7 -45.36 -59.00 29.80
N SER A 8 -44.07 -59.38 29.82
CA SER A 8 -43.25 -60.08 28.82
C SER A 8 -43.82 -60.31 27.41
N LEU A 9 -43.08 -59.93 26.35
CA LEU A 9 -42.49 -60.89 25.38
C LEU A 9 -41.49 -60.22 24.41
N LEU A 10 -40.38 -60.91 24.19
CA LEU A 10 -39.29 -60.61 23.25
C LEU A 10 -39.68 -60.81 21.78
N LEU A 11 -39.04 -60.05 20.88
CA LEU A 11 -38.40 -60.45 19.59
C LEU A 11 -38.01 -59.11 18.91
N GLY A 12 -36.74 -58.74 18.68
CA GLY A 12 -35.64 -59.51 18.11
C GLY A 12 -35.67 -59.41 16.59
N PHE A 13 -35.16 -58.33 15.99
CA PHE A 13 -34.74 -58.32 14.58
C PHE A 13 -33.63 -57.29 14.34
N LEU A 14 -32.48 -57.79 13.88
CA LEU A 14 -31.29 -57.04 13.47
C LEU A 14 -31.58 -56.27 12.17
N ILE A 15 -31.25 -54.98 12.15
CA ILE A 15 -31.23 -54.16 10.93
C ILE A 15 -29.84 -54.30 10.31
N ALA A 16 -29.77 -54.95 9.14
CA ALA A 16 -28.64 -54.81 8.23
C ALA A 16 -28.87 -53.54 7.40
N ALA A 17 -28.03 -52.52 7.61
CA ALA A 17 -28.00 -51.33 6.77
C ALA A 17 -26.88 -51.48 5.74
N CYS A 18 -27.25 -51.48 4.46
CA CYS A 18 -26.33 -51.32 3.34
C CYS A 18 -25.86 -49.87 3.30
N GLY A 19 -24.55 -49.64 3.41
CA GLY A 19 -23.93 -48.34 3.13
C GLY A 19 -23.68 -48.18 1.63
N ASN A 20 -24.21 -47.09 1.07
CA ASN A 20 -23.77 -46.59 -0.24
C ASN A 20 -22.57 -45.66 -0.01
N THR A 21 -21.53 -45.85 -0.82
CA THR A 21 -20.34 -45.01 -0.92
C THR A 21 -20.61 -43.84 -1.87
N ASP A 22 -20.68 -42.63 -1.33
CA ASP A 22 -20.50 -41.39 -2.11
C ASP A 22 -19.14 -40.81 -1.69
N ASP A 23 -18.14 -40.97 -2.56
CA ASP A 23 -16.81 -40.36 -2.45
C ASP A 23 -16.87 -38.87 -2.89
N PRO A 24 -16.53 -37.90 -2.02
CA PRO A 24 -16.07 -36.60 -2.47
C PRO A 24 -14.55 -36.65 -2.70
N SER A 25 -14.16 -36.34 -3.93
CA SER A 25 -12.78 -36.14 -4.38
C SER A 25 -12.03 -35.16 -3.46
N PRO A 26 -10.83 -35.49 -2.93
CA PRO A 26 -10.02 -34.54 -2.19
C PRO A 26 -9.32 -33.60 -3.17
N GLY A 27 -9.57 -32.29 -2.99
CA GLY A 27 -8.82 -31.23 -3.64
C GLY A 27 -7.33 -31.35 -3.37
N SER A 28 -6.53 -31.11 -4.40
CA SER A 28 -5.08 -31.05 -4.35
C SER A 28 -4.64 -29.90 -3.43
N GLY A 29 -4.24 -30.24 -2.20
CA GLY A 29 -3.53 -29.34 -1.32
C GLY A 29 -2.15 -29.04 -1.89
N GLY A 30 -1.82 -27.75 -2.01
CA GLY A 30 -0.45 -27.29 -2.24
C GLY A 30 0.43 -27.74 -1.08
N ALA A 31 1.57 -28.35 -1.42
CA ALA A 31 2.59 -28.69 -0.44
C ALA A 31 3.27 -27.41 0.08
N PRO A 32 3.61 -27.32 1.38
CA PRO A 32 4.54 -26.30 1.85
C PRO A 32 5.94 -26.64 1.32
N GLY A 33 6.50 -25.74 0.51
CA GLY A 33 7.88 -25.87 0.04
C GLY A 33 8.85 -25.69 1.21
N GLU A 34 9.53 -26.76 1.58
CA GLU A 34 10.67 -26.75 2.49
C GLU A 34 11.81 -25.93 1.88
N GLY A 35 12.20 -24.85 2.57
CA GLY A 35 13.31 -23.99 2.19
C GLY A 35 14.65 -24.76 2.20
N ALA A 36 15.29 -24.80 1.04
CA ALA A 36 16.68 -25.17 0.90
C ALA A 36 17.46 -23.94 0.45
N GLY A 37 18.28 -23.39 1.35
CA GLY A 37 19.35 -22.48 0.96
C GLY A 37 20.36 -23.23 0.09
N GLY A 38 20.60 -22.72 -1.12
CA GLY A 38 21.59 -23.28 -2.04
C GLY A 38 21.91 -22.33 -3.19
N GLU A 39 23.17 -21.91 -3.26
CA GLU A 39 23.77 -21.20 -4.38
C GLU A 39 23.73 -22.03 -5.69
N GLY A 40 23.33 -21.38 -6.79
CA GLY A 40 23.83 -21.68 -8.14
C GLY A 40 22.85 -22.33 -9.13
N GLY A 41 22.39 -21.55 -10.11
CA GLY A 41 22.20 -22.03 -11.50
C GLY A 41 20.85 -22.64 -11.88
N GLY A 42 19.75 -22.30 -11.21
CA GLY A 42 18.41 -22.55 -11.75
C GLY A 42 18.12 -21.67 -12.97
N ALA A 43 17.36 -22.19 -13.94
CA ALA A 43 16.77 -21.35 -14.98
C ALA A 43 15.93 -20.23 -14.33
N PRO A 44 15.86 -19.02 -14.90
CA PRO A 44 15.06 -17.93 -14.34
C PRO A 44 13.62 -18.41 -14.14
N VAL A 45 13.13 -18.30 -12.91
CA VAL A 45 11.75 -18.65 -12.58
C VAL A 45 10.87 -17.49 -13.01
N ALA A 46 9.92 -17.74 -13.91
CA ALA A 46 8.96 -16.73 -14.32
C ALA A 46 7.96 -16.47 -13.17
N CYS A 47 7.49 -15.23 -13.06
CA CYS A 47 6.54 -14.81 -12.04
C CYS A 47 5.57 -13.75 -12.58
N GLY A 48 4.51 -13.48 -11.83
CA GLY A 48 3.45 -12.55 -12.24
C GLY A 48 2.65 -13.06 -13.43
N GLY A 49 2.17 -12.13 -14.26
CA GLY A 49 1.29 -12.42 -15.38
C GLY A 49 -0.07 -13.00 -14.95
N SER A 50 -0.78 -13.62 -15.87
CA SER A 50 -2.14 -14.16 -15.63
C SER A 50 -2.20 -15.35 -14.67
N GLU A 51 -1.05 -15.95 -14.35
CA GLU A 51 -0.96 -17.08 -13.42
C GLU A 51 -0.68 -16.63 -11.98
N GLU A 52 -0.50 -15.32 -11.74
CA GLU A 52 -0.21 -14.72 -10.42
C GLU A 52 0.94 -15.43 -9.68
N ALA A 53 1.89 -16.01 -10.43
CA ALA A 53 2.98 -16.79 -9.86
C ALA A 53 3.85 -15.90 -8.97
N THR A 54 4.08 -16.33 -7.73
CA THR A 54 4.87 -15.60 -6.74
C THR A 54 6.28 -16.18 -6.61
N CYS A 55 7.24 -15.31 -6.29
CA CYS A 55 8.62 -15.72 -6.00
C CYS A 55 8.79 -16.18 -4.56
N GLY A 56 9.90 -16.85 -4.28
CA GLY A 56 10.24 -17.33 -2.94
C GLY A 56 10.49 -16.19 -1.94
N GLU A 57 10.58 -16.54 -0.66
CA GLU A 57 10.97 -15.58 0.37
C GLU A 57 12.35 -14.99 0.07
N GLY A 58 12.45 -13.66 0.12
CA GLY A 58 13.72 -12.98 -0.18
C GLY A 58 13.93 -12.68 -1.65
N GLU A 59 13.01 -13.09 -2.54
CA GLU A 59 13.04 -12.75 -3.95
C GLU A 59 12.03 -11.64 -4.29
N LEU A 60 12.29 -10.97 -5.41
CA LEU A 60 11.40 -10.01 -6.06
C LEU A 60 11.01 -10.58 -7.41
N CYS A 61 9.72 -10.47 -7.75
CA CYS A 61 9.29 -10.62 -9.13
C CYS A 61 9.65 -9.36 -9.91
N GLU A 62 10.78 -9.37 -10.60
CA GLU A 62 11.29 -8.20 -11.34
C GLU A 62 10.56 -8.06 -12.67
N HIS A 63 9.98 -6.88 -12.89
CA HIS A 63 9.36 -6.49 -14.15
C HIS A 63 10.14 -5.31 -14.77
N PRO A 64 10.86 -5.53 -15.88
CA PRO A 64 11.74 -4.50 -16.46
C PRO A 64 10.98 -3.42 -17.23
N ASP A 65 9.67 -3.54 -17.39
CA ASP A 65 8.86 -2.63 -18.21
C ASP A 65 8.50 -1.33 -17.49
N GLY A 66 8.72 -1.25 -16.17
CA GLY A 66 8.36 -0.12 -15.32
C GLY A 66 6.85 0.14 -15.24
N ARG A 67 6.02 -0.86 -15.56
CA ARG A 67 4.55 -0.79 -15.55
C ARG A 67 3.95 -1.57 -14.39
N CYS A 68 4.76 -1.87 -13.38
CA CYS A 68 4.30 -2.46 -12.12
C CYS A 68 3.49 -3.76 -12.28
N GLY A 69 3.83 -4.59 -13.27
CA GLY A 69 3.15 -5.85 -13.53
C GLY A 69 1.77 -5.73 -14.19
N ALA A 70 1.37 -4.53 -14.67
CA ALA A 70 0.11 -4.33 -15.38
C ALA A 70 0.09 -4.88 -16.83
N GLY A 71 1.24 -5.37 -17.32
CA GLY A 71 1.38 -5.99 -18.63
C GLY A 71 1.07 -7.49 -18.63
N ALA A 72 0.94 -8.06 -19.84
CA ALA A 72 0.86 -9.52 -20.04
C ALA A 72 2.25 -10.20 -19.94
N GLU A 73 3.31 -9.40 -19.79
CA GLU A 73 4.69 -9.89 -19.72
C GLU A 73 4.96 -10.47 -18.33
N GLN A 74 5.46 -11.71 -18.31
CA GLN A 74 5.91 -12.35 -17.09
C GLN A 74 7.19 -11.67 -16.59
N GLY A 75 7.29 -11.48 -15.29
CA GLY A 75 8.51 -11.06 -14.62
C GLY A 75 9.45 -12.25 -14.41
N GLN A 76 10.59 -11.98 -13.78
CA GLN A 76 11.55 -13.01 -13.38
C GLN A 76 11.83 -12.91 -11.88
N CYS A 77 11.85 -14.04 -11.19
CA CYS A 77 12.26 -14.09 -9.80
C CYS A 77 13.76 -13.86 -9.72
N VAL A 78 14.12 -12.79 -9.00
CA VAL A 78 15.49 -12.42 -8.71
C VAL A 78 15.66 -12.25 -7.21
N ALA A 79 16.85 -12.59 -6.69
CA ALA A 79 17.15 -12.38 -5.29
C ALA A 79 17.14 -10.88 -4.96
N ARG A 80 16.48 -10.49 -3.86
CA ARG A 80 16.53 -9.10 -3.39
C ARG A 80 17.94 -8.76 -2.93
N PRO A 81 18.52 -7.63 -3.38
CA PRO A 81 19.82 -7.21 -2.90
C PRO A 81 19.76 -6.86 -1.41
N ALA A 82 20.86 -7.06 -0.70
CA ALA A 82 20.96 -6.56 0.67
C ALA A 82 21.03 -5.02 0.64
N PRO A 83 20.29 -4.28 1.49
CA PRO A 83 20.34 -2.80 1.48
C PRO A 83 21.74 -2.22 1.58
N ARG A 84 22.61 -2.85 2.40
CA ARG A 84 24.02 -2.48 2.59
C ARG A 84 24.92 -2.72 1.36
N SER A 85 24.43 -3.45 0.36
CA SER A 85 25.14 -3.71 -0.90
C SER A 85 24.75 -2.73 -2.01
N CYS A 86 23.71 -1.93 -1.80
CA CYS A 86 23.27 -0.95 -2.77
C CYS A 86 24.24 0.25 -2.83
N PRO A 87 24.42 0.86 -4.01
CA PRO A 87 25.20 2.09 -4.14
C PRO A 87 24.65 3.21 -3.24
N GLU A 88 25.55 3.99 -2.64
CA GLU A 88 25.18 5.16 -1.83
C GLU A 88 24.68 6.33 -2.69
N ARG A 89 24.92 6.30 -4.00
CA ARG A 89 24.46 7.35 -4.92
C ARG A 89 22.94 7.41 -4.92
N CYS A 90 22.42 8.56 -4.52
CA CYS A 90 20.99 8.82 -4.49
C CYS A 90 20.52 9.41 -5.83
N THR A 91 19.78 8.63 -6.59
CA THR A 91 19.04 9.05 -7.79
C THR A 91 17.61 8.59 -7.58
N PRO A 92 16.73 9.47 -7.07
CA PRO A 92 15.41 9.10 -6.61
C PRO A 92 14.61 8.40 -7.72
N VAL A 93 13.91 7.34 -7.36
CA VAL A 93 13.01 6.61 -8.26
C VAL A 93 11.65 6.43 -7.59
N CYS A 94 10.61 6.35 -8.40
CA CYS A 94 9.30 5.96 -7.94
C CYS A 94 9.16 4.45 -7.88
N GLY A 95 8.73 3.92 -6.75
CA GLY A 95 8.34 2.53 -6.60
C GLY A 95 6.92 2.29 -7.08
N CYS A 96 6.62 1.06 -7.44
CA CYS A 96 5.27 0.61 -7.75
C CYS A 96 4.31 0.63 -6.56
N ASP A 97 4.83 0.82 -5.34
CA ASP A 97 4.06 1.08 -4.12
C ASP A 97 3.79 2.58 -3.90
N SER A 98 4.06 3.43 -4.90
CA SER A 98 3.91 4.88 -4.82
C SER A 98 4.81 5.56 -3.77
N LYS A 99 5.84 4.89 -3.25
CA LYS A 99 6.89 5.51 -2.44
C LYS A 99 8.10 5.85 -3.27
N VAL A 100 8.82 6.88 -2.83
CA VAL A 100 10.12 7.24 -3.40
C VAL A 100 11.22 6.40 -2.75
N TYR A 101 12.14 5.90 -3.57
CA TYR A 101 13.35 5.22 -3.12
C TYR A 101 14.58 5.99 -3.61
N CYS A 102 15.65 5.98 -2.82
CA CYS A 102 16.87 6.72 -3.15
C CYS A 102 17.59 6.17 -4.39
N ASN A 103 17.33 4.92 -4.78
CA ASN A 103 17.69 4.34 -6.08
C ASN A 103 16.93 3.02 -6.29
N GLU A 104 16.99 2.48 -7.51
CA GLU A 104 16.40 1.20 -7.90
C GLU A 104 16.84 0.03 -7.02
N CYS A 105 18.14 -0.07 -6.69
CA CYS A 105 18.63 -1.14 -5.83
C CYS A 105 17.95 -1.14 -4.46
N LEU A 106 17.72 0.03 -3.87
CA LEU A 106 17.01 0.15 -2.58
C LEU A 106 15.52 -0.17 -2.71
N ALA A 107 14.89 0.13 -3.85
CA ALA A 107 13.53 -0.32 -4.14
C ALA A 107 13.48 -1.86 -4.24
N HIS A 108 14.41 -2.46 -4.99
CA HIS A 108 14.49 -3.92 -5.14
C HIS A 108 14.83 -4.61 -3.82
N ALA A 109 15.69 -4.01 -2.99
CA ALA A 109 15.98 -4.50 -1.64
C ALA A 109 14.73 -4.51 -0.75
N ALA A 110 13.82 -3.54 -0.94
CA ALA A 110 12.51 -3.51 -0.28
C ALA A 110 11.50 -4.49 -0.91
N GLY A 111 11.83 -5.10 -2.06
CA GLY A 111 10.92 -5.98 -2.81
C GLY A 111 9.90 -5.21 -3.64
N VAL A 112 10.27 -4.01 -4.12
CA VAL A 112 9.40 -3.13 -4.90
C VAL A 112 10.04 -2.87 -6.25
N ASN A 113 9.30 -3.11 -7.34
CA ASN A 113 9.71 -2.72 -8.69
C ASN A 113 9.72 -1.18 -8.84
N VAL A 114 10.60 -0.68 -9.71
CA VAL A 114 10.57 0.72 -10.11
C VAL A 114 9.46 0.96 -11.13
N SER A 115 8.76 2.06 -10.96
CA SER A 115 7.77 2.59 -11.89
C SER A 115 8.44 3.59 -12.84
N ASN A 116 7.94 3.68 -14.08
CA ASN A 116 8.32 4.75 -15.02
C ASN A 116 7.71 6.11 -14.66
N GLU A 117 6.81 6.15 -13.68
CA GLU A 117 6.22 7.40 -13.21
C GLU A 117 7.30 8.34 -12.65
N THR A 118 7.19 9.62 -12.99
CA THR A 118 8.11 10.66 -12.49
C THR A 118 7.61 11.27 -11.18
N THR A 119 6.41 10.90 -10.75
CA THR A 119 5.84 11.39 -9.50
C THR A 119 5.19 10.27 -8.71
N CYS A 120 5.35 10.33 -7.39
CA CYS A 120 4.84 9.37 -6.45
C CYS A 120 3.92 10.09 -5.47
N ILE A 121 2.68 9.62 -5.37
CA ILE A 121 1.72 10.16 -4.41
C ILE A 121 1.25 9.04 -3.49
N HIS A 122 1.42 9.25 -2.20
CA HIS A 122 0.93 8.37 -1.15
C HIS A 122 0.56 9.20 0.08
N ALA A 123 -0.20 8.61 0.99
CA ALA A 123 -0.49 9.22 2.27
C ALA A 123 -0.12 8.29 3.42
N TYR A 124 0.13 8.87 4.58
CA TYR A 124 0.27 8.16 5.85
C TYR A 124 -0.78 8.64 6.82
N TYR A 125 -1.45 7.70 7.47
CA TYR A 125 -2.31 7.97 8.60
C TYR A 125 -1.53 7.81 9.90
N GLU A 126 -1.69 8.76 10.81
CA GLU A 126 -1.03 8.80 12.11
C GLU A 126 -2.10 8.84 13.20
N THR A 127 -2.14 7.80 14.05
CA THR A 127 -3.02 7.74 15.23
C THR A 127 -2.38 8.46 16.42
N GLY A 128 -3.14 9.30 17.12
CA GLY A 128 -2.63 10.14 18.21
C GLY A 128 -3.71 10.88 19.00
N GLY A 129 -3.33 12.02 19.62
CA GLY A 129 -4.28 12.90 20.31
C GLY A 129 -5.25 13.63 19.36
N SER A 130 -4.86 13.79 18.10
CA SER A 130 -5.69 14.19 16.96
C SER A 130 -5.37 13.25 15.80
N ASP A 131 -6.34 13.02 14.93
CA ASP A 131 -6.13 12.24 13.71
C ASP A 131 -5.38 13.10 12.70
N ALA A 132 -4.34 12.54 12.08
CA ALA A 132 -3.55 13.25 11.08
C ALA A 132 -3.33 12.38 9.84
N LEU A 133 -3.47 13.01 8.68
CA LEU A 133 -3.20 12.42 7.37
C LEU A 133 -2.13 13.26 6.69
N SER A 134 -0.97 12.66 6.46
CA SER A 134 0.15 13.26 5.76
C SER A 134 0.15 12.80 4.32
N LEU A 135 -0.25 13.66 3.39
CA LEU A 135 -0.17 13.42 1.95
C LEU A 135 1.20 13.86 1.43
N TYR A 136 1.88 12.98 0.70
CA TYR A 136 3.19 13.23 0.11
C TYR A 136 3.09 13.19 -1.41
N LYS A 137 3.73 14.14 -2.09
CA LYS A 137 4.05 14.08 -3.52
C LYS A 137 5.55 14.22 -3.71
N ALA A 138 6.19 13.14 -4.13
CA ALA A 138 7.56 13.18 -4.62
C ALA A 138 7.55 13.49 -6.12
N ASP A 139 8.47 14.34 -6.54
CA ASP A 139 8.74 14.67 -7.94
C ASP A 139 10.22 14.36 -8.19
N VAL A 140 10.48 13.25 -8.88
CA VAL A 140 11.86 12.75 -9.03
C VAL A 140 12.65 13.51 -10.09
N GLU A 141 11.95 14.16 -11.03
CA GLU A 141 12.58 14.99 -12.08
C GLU A 141 13.05 16.32 -11.50
N ASP A 142 12.18 16.99 -10.74
CA ASP A 142 12.53 18.24 -10.05
C ASP A 142 13.26 18.02 -8.71
N ASN A 143 13.43 16.75 -8.31
CA ASN A 143 13.98 16.34 -7.03
C ASN A 143 13.31 17.09 -5.86
N ARG A 144 11.99 17.17 -5.86
CA ARG A 144 11.20 17.93 -4.88
C ARG A 144 10.30 16.99 -4.08
N CYS A 145 10.07 17.34 -2.82
CA CYS A 145 9.05 16.72 -2.00
C CYS A 145 8.06 17.75 -1.49
N THR A 146 6.77 17.49 -1.68
CA THR A 146 5.66 18.28 -1.12
C THR A 146 4.90 17.42 -0.11
N ARG A 147 4.65 17.95 1.08
CA ARG A 147 3.83 17.32 2.11
C ARG A 147 2.68 18.23 2.52
N ILE A 148 1.47 17.71 2.49
CA ILE A 148 0.26 18.36 3.02
C ILE A 148 -0.18 17.59 4.25
N VAL A 149 -0.30 18.26 5.39
CA VAL A 149 -0.78 17.64 6.64
C VAL A 149 -2.21 18.07 6.85
N LEU A 150 -3.12 17.10 6.84
CA LEU A 150 -4.52 17.27 7.20
C LEU A 150 -4.72 16.78 8.63
N VAL A 151 -5.56 17.45 9.41
CA VAL A 151 -5.86 17.06 10.79
C VAL A 151 -7.37 17.05 11.06
N SER A 152 -7.80 16.16 11.94
CA SER A 152 -9.16 16.14 12.51
C SER A 152 -9.12 15.93 14.04
N PRO A 153 -9.95 16.65 14.82
CA PRO A 153 -10.76 17.78 14.39
C PRO A 153 -9.87 18.99 14.08
N HIS A 154 -10.14 19.67 12.97
CA HIS A 154 -9.50 20.93 12.66
C HIS A 154 -10.12 22.06 13.48
N GLU A 155 -9.29 22.76 14.26
CA GLU A 155 -9.75 23.77 15.23
C GLU A 155 -9.97 25.17 14.62
N ASN A 156 -9.52 25.41 13.38
CA ASN A 156 -9.71 26.70 12.70
C ASN A 156 -10.88 26.65 11.69
N GLU A 157 -11.31 27.82 11.23
CA GLU A 157 -12.26 27.94 10.11
C GLU A 157 -11.82 27.00 8.96
N PRO A 158 -12.75 26.25 8.35
CA PRO A 158 -12.42 25.35 7.25
C PRO A 158 -11.72 26.15 6.15
N ASN A 159 -10.70 25.57 5.52
CA ASN A 159 -10.09 26.18 4.35
C ASN A 159 -11.15 26.20 3.24
N GLU A 160 -11.77 27.37 3.01
CA GLU A 160 -12.86 27.49 2.04
C GLU A 160 -12.42 27.09 0.62
N ASP A 161 -11.13 27.20 0.34
CA ASP A 161 -10.52 26.91 -0.97
C ASP A 161 -10.19 25.41 -1.19
N VAL A 162 -10.12 24.60 -0.12
CA VAL A 162 -9.85 23.15 -0.21
C VAL A 162 -11.01 22.35 0.36
N ALA A 163 -11.77 21.71 -0.53
CA ALA A 163 -12.85 20.81 -0.14
C ALA A 163 -12.29 19.54 0.55
N LEU A 164 -12.71 19.32 1.79
CA LEU A 164 -12.31 18.19 2.63
C LEU A 164 -13.53 17.55 3.31
N PRO A 165 -13.45 16.27 3.74
CA PRO A 165 -14.47 15.66 4.57
C PRO A 165 -14.68 16.43 5.88
N VAL A 166 -15.90 16.34 6.43
CA VAL A 166 -16.28 17.10 7.63
C VAL A 166 -15.27 16.87 8.75
N SER A 167 -14.96 17.93 9.50
CA SER A 167 -13.97 18.00 10.60
C SER A 167 -12.49 17.98 10.19
N TRP A 168 -12.17 17.69 8.93
CA TRP A 168 -10.79 17.74 8.44
C TRP A 168 -10.42 19.13 7.91
N GLY A 169 -9.16 19.51 8.06
CA GLY A 169 -8.61 20.77 7.53
C GLY A 169 -7.11 20.66 7.26
N VAL A 170 -6.59 21.52 6.37
CA VAL A 170 -5.14 21.59 6.10
C VAL A 170 -4.48 22.33 7.25
N SER A 171 -3.61 21.63 7.98
CA SER A 171 -2.83 22.19 9.09
C SER A 171 -1.48 22.74 8.62
N ARG A 172 -0.82 22.04 7.69
CA ARG A 172 0.53 22.41 7.22
C ARG A 172 0.72 22.09 5.75
N LEU A 173 1.52 22.92 5.12
CA LEU A 173 2.08 22.70 3.79
C LEU A 173 3.60 22.84 3.88
N ASN A 174 4.33 21.79 3.49
CA ASN A 174 5.77 21.72 3.62
C ASN A 174 6.42 21.29 2.31
N PHE A 175 7.60 21.85 2.04
CA PHE A 175 8.38 21.56 0.85
C PHE A 175 9.81 21.22 1.22
N THR A 176 10.43 20.29 0.51
CA THR A 176 11.88 20.10 0.54
C THR A 176 12.44 20.01 -0.88
N GLY A 177 13.73 20.35 -1.03
CA GLY A 177 14.45 20.23 -2.29
C GLY A 177 15.03 18.84 -2.55
N ARG A 178 14.42 17.79 -1.97
CA ARG A 178 14.84 16.40 -2.16
C ARG A 178 13.64 15.48 -2.24
N ALA A 179 13.45 14.82 -3.38
CA ALA A 179 12.34 13.87 -3.57
C ALA A 179 12.36 12.76 -2.52
N VAL A 180 13.54 12.27 -2.14
CA VAL A 180 13.71 11.20 -1.13
C VAL A 180 13.27 11.56 0.28
N ASP A 181 12.96 12.83 0.54
CA ASP A 181 12.38 13.26 1.81
C ASP A 181 10.86 12.95 1.87
N CYS A 182 10.23 12.57 0.75
CA CYS A 182 8.83 12.17 0.67
C CYS A 182 8.61 10.75 1.20
N GLY A 183 8.78 10.62 2.50
CA GLY A 183 8.46 9.42 3.24
C GLY A 183 8.34 9.72 4.72
N PHE A 184 8.11 8.67 5.50
CA PHE A 184 8.05 8.76 6.94
C PHE A 184 9.32 8.17 7.58
N PRO A 185 9.93 8.85 8.57
CA PRO A 185 9.56 10.18 9.08
C PRO A 185 9.94 11.29 8.09
N PHE A 186 9.10 12.32 8.00
CA PHE A 186 9.41 13.51 7.24
C PHE A 186 10.57 14.29 7.93
N PRO A 187 11.41 15.03 7.18
CA PRO A 187 12.53 15.74 7.77
C PRO A 187 12.11 16.82 8.78
N ASP A 188 13.08 17.24 9.58
CA ASP A 188 12.93 18.35 10.51
C ASP A 188 12.89 19.72 9.82
N ASP A 189 12.54 20.75 10.60
CA ASP A 189 12.32 22.12 10.12
C ASP A 189 13.54 22.70 9.39
N ALA A 190 14.75 22.24 9.71
CA ALA A 190 16.00 22.71 9.09
C ALA A 190 16.10 22.36 7.59
N ARG A 191 15.27 21.42 7.11
CA ARG A 191 15.27 20.96 5.71
C ARG A 191 14.11 21.49 4.90
N LEU A 192 13.22 22.25 5.53
CA LEU A 192 12.07 22.84 4.86
C LEU A 192 12.50 24.05 4.03
N LEU A 193 11.95 24.11 2.82
CA LEU A 193 12.05 25.30 1.99
C LEU A 193 10.92 26.25 2.36
N SER A 194 11.26 27.53 2.52
CA SER A 194 10.26 28.61 2.54
C SER A 194 9.73 28.80 1.12
N ALA A 195 8.41 28.80 0.97
CA ALA A 195 7.75 29.07 -0.29
C ALA A 195 6.58 30.03 -0.04
N ASP A 196 6.52 31.09 -0.84
CA ASP A 196 5.42 32.06 -0.78
C ASP A 196 4.24 31.53 -1.59
N VAL A 197 3.34 30.83 -0.88
CA VAL A 197 2.12 30.27 -1.44
C VAL A 197 1.03 31.34 -1.44
N ASP A 198 0.58 31.71 -2.64
CA ASP A 198 -0.50 32.68 -2.85
C ASP A 198 -1.88 32.04 -2.64
N ARG A 199 -2.05 30.81 -3.15
CA ARG A 199 -3.33 30.10 -3.07
C ARG A 199 -3.14 28.59 -3.02
N LEU A 200 -4.06 27.94 -2.30
CA LEU A 200 -4.16 26.49 -2.20
C LEU A 200 -5.61 26.11 -2.48
N ASP A 201 -5.88 25.56 -3.67
CA ASP A 201 -7.23 25.21 -4.11
C ASP A 201 -7.38 23.70 -4.32
N GLY A 202 -8.62 23.21 -4.24
CA GLY A 202 -9.00 21.92 -4.81
C GLY A 202 -9.76 21.03 -3.84
N SER A 203 -9.49 19.73 -3.85
CA SER A 203 -10.16 18.77 -3.01
C SER A 203 -9.30 17.59 -2.60
N VAL A 204 -9.52 17.07 -1.40
CA VAL A 204 -9.15 15.71 -1.01
C VAL A 204 -10.41 15.01 -0.55
N SER A 205 -10.66 13.81 -1.04
CA SER A 205 -11.86 13.03 -0.69
C SER A 205 -11.53 11.57 -0.53
N TRP A 206 -12.32 10.86 0.26
CA TRP A 206 -12.28 9.40 0.37
C TRP A 206 -13.68 8.90 0.70
N ASP A 207 -13.93 7.62 0.44
CA ASP A 207 -15.19 7.00 0.82
C ASP A 207 -15.23 6.84 2.35
N ASP A 208 -16.16 7.55 2.98
CA ASP A 208 -16.57 7.29 4.36
C ASP A 208 -17.36 5.97 4.39
N SER A 209 -16.66 4.83 4.41
CA SER A 209 -17.30 3.52 4.59
C SER A 209 -18.13 3.52 5.88
N PRO A 210 -19.35 2.93 5.90
CA PRO A 210 -20.34 3.12 6.98
C PRO A 210 -19.94 2.59 8.37
N THR A 211 -18.73 2.04 8.52
CA THR A 211 -18.15 1.59 9.78
C THR A 211 -16.94 2.45 10.12
N VAL A 212 -17.16 3.65 10.68
CA VAL A 212 -16.22 4.53 11.42
C VAL A 212 -14.77 4.02 11.41
N GLY A 213 -14.07 4.16 10.28
CA GLY A 213 -12.79 3.53 10.05
C GLY A 213 -11.93 4.37 9.13
N ILE A 214 -10.61 4.24 9.30
CA ILE A 214 -9.63 5.05 8.59
C ILE A 214 -9.67 4.68 7.09
N PRO A 215 -9.73 5.64 6.16
CA PRO A 215 -9.79 5.33 4.73
C PRO A 215 -8.58 4.53 4.27
N CYS A 216 -8.79 3.65 3.29
CA CYS A 216 -7.74 2.86 2.65
C CYS A 216 -7.04 3.63 1.53
N THR A 217 -7.83 4.44 0.84
CA THR A 217 -7.40 5.24 -0.29
C THR A 217 -8.06 6.60 -0.23
N LEU A 218 -7.43 7.58 -0.86
CA LEU A 218 -8.03 8.89 -1.10
C LEU A 218 -7.87 9.29 -2.56
N ASP A 219 -8.70 10.23 -2.98
CA ASP A 219 -8.53 11.00 -4.19
C ASP A 219 -8.05 12.40 -3.80
N VAL A 220 -7.10 12.93 -4.58
CA VAL A 220 -6.55 14.27 -4.41
C VAL A 220 -6.55 14.99 -5.75
N ASP A 221 -7.05 16.21 -5.76
CA ASP A 221 -6.81 17.21 -6.81
C ASP A 221 -6.56 18.55 -6.12
N ILE A 222 -5.30 18.84 -5.82
CA ILE A 222 -4.88 20.09 -5.19
C ILE A 222 -3.98 20.86 -6.16
N THR A 223 -4.18 22.16 -6.23
CA THR A 223 -3.30 23.10 -6.92
C THR A 223 -2.71 24.09 -5.93
N ILE A 224 -1.39 24.23 -5.95
CA ILE A 224 -0.64 25.20 -5.17
C ILE A 224 -0.13 26.27 -6.12
N THR A 225 -0.60 27.50 -5.93
CA THR A 225 -0.13 28.67 -6.70
C THR A 225 0.83 29.48 -5.84
N PHE A 226 1.97 29.85 -6.41
CA PHE A 226 3.01 30.64 -5.74
C PHE A 226 2.98 32.11 -6.18
N ALA A 227 3.36 33.03 -5.30
CA ALA A 227 3.23 34.48 -5.53
C ALA A 227 4.12 35.04 -6.66
N ASP A 228 5.25 34.41 -6.96
CA ASP A 228 6.31 34.97 -7.83
C ASP A 228 6.28 34.46 -9.28
N GLY A 229 5.15 33.96 -9.76
CA GLY A 229 5.04 33.42 -11.13
C GLY A 229 5.83 32.13 -11.36
N VAL A 230 6.15 31.42 -10.27
CA VAL A 230 6.58 30.02 -10.31
C VAL A 230 5.41 29.17 -10.83
N GLU A 231 5.72 28.12 -11.59
CA GLU A 231 4.71 27.20 -12.09
C GLU A 231 3.91 26.58 -10.94
N ASP A 232 2.59 26.49 -11.14
CA ASP A 232 1.68 25.88 -10.19
C ASP A 232 2.09 24.43 -9.91
N HIS A 233 2.06 24.05 -8.64
CA HIS A 233 2.34 22.67 -8.24
C HIS A 233 1.04 21.90 -8.06
N HIS A 234 0.86 20.84 -8.85
CA HIS A 234 -0.35 20.03 -8.82
C HIS A 234 -0.14 18.68 -8.12
N LEU A 235 -1.01 18.37 -7.18
CA LEU A 235 -1.15 17.04 -6.57
C LEU A 235 -2.45 16.43 -7.08
N ARG A 236 -2.36 15.63 -8.14
CA ARG A 236 -3.51 14.98 -8.78
C ARG A 236 -3.31 13.49 -8.86
N ALA A 237 -4.13 12.74 -8.14
CA ALA A 237 -4.17 11.28 -8.23
C ALA A 237 -5.48 10.75 -7.65
N THR A 238 -5.92 9.62 -8.18
CA THR A 238 -7.07 8.87 -7.67
C THR A 238 -6.60 7.58 -7.04
N SER A 239 -7.34 7.07 -6.06
CA SER A 239 -7.03 5.82 -5.35
C SER A 239 -5.61 5.80 -4.76
N VAL A 240 -5.17 6.95 -4.24
CA VAL A 240 -3.89 7.12 -3.55
C VAL A 240 -3.87 6.22 -2.32
N PRO A 241 -2.88 5.33 -2.16
CA PRO A 241 -2.81 4.44 -1.00
C PRO A 241 -2.54 5.22 0.28
N ILE A 242 -3.26 4.86 1.35
CA ILE A 242 -3.06 5.38 2.69
C ILE A 242 -2.36 4.32 3.53
N TYR A 243 -1.08 4.55 3.82
CA TYR A 243 -0.31 3.72 4.73
C TYR A 243 -0.79 3.88 6.16
N ASN A 244 -0.90 2.77 6.89
CA ASN A 244 -1.62 2.67 8.17
C ASN A 244 -3.10 3.07 8.08
N GLY A 245 -3.66 3.11 6.87
CA GLY A 245 -5.11 3.17 6.65
C GLY A 245 -5.77 1.81 6.84
N CYS A 246 -7.10 1.77 6.67
CA CYS A 246 -7.91 0.55 6.83
C CYS A 246 -7.84 -0.12 8.22
N LEU A 247 -7.48 0.63 9.27
CA LEU A 247 -7.39 0.12 10.65
C LEU A 247 -8.72 0.29 11.40
#